data_AF-A0A2E2SYJ2-F1
#
_entry.id   AF-A0A2E2SYJ2-F1
#
_cell.length_a   1.000
_cell.length_b   1.000
_cell.length_c   1.000
_cell.angle_alpha   90.00
_cell.angle_beta   90.00
_cell.angle_gamma   90.00
#
_symmetry.space_group_name_H-M   'P 1'
#
loop_
_entity.id
_entity.type
_entity.pdbx_description
1 polymer ?
#
loop_
_entity_poly.entity_id
_entity_poly.type
_entity_poly.pdbx_seq_one_letter_code
_entity_poly.pdbx_strand_id
1 'polypeptide(L)'
;MQNKPVLNSVFEAVFRLIDHALNDNEYLQPQKLHRLLYLAQAYYGANYHGRMLMPAVFVADDIGPIEPNVYAVMEESRPDVRLKSVDPKTQHFIESIWSQFGHHSVEHLSETVRNHPPYLDAYKQAPGTLIPFQVMVDFYASVRKSATTPEAKEVVRPRVMRSHKGKPVATTDWLPRRIK
;
A
#
# COMPACT_ATOMS: atom_id res chain seq x y z
N MET A 1 -8.94 8.31 21.26
CA MET A 1 -9.22 9.25 20.13
C MET A 1 -8.25 8.94 18.97
N GLN A 2 -8.54 7.92 18.16
CA GLN A 2 -7.66 7.47 17.06
C GLN A 2 -8.15 7.85 15.64
N ASN A 3 -9.19 8.69 15.52
CA ASN A 3 -9.88 8.95 14.25
C ASN A 3 -9.57 10.30 13.58
N LYS A 4 -8.50 11.01 13.96
CA LYS A 4 -8.14 12.26 13.27
C LYS A 4 -7.17 11.96 12.12
N PRO A 5 -7.52 12.23 10.85
CA PRO A 5 -6.58 12.17 9.74
C PRO A 5 -5.43 13.16 9.93
N VAL A 6 -4.29 12.88 9.34
CA VAL A 6 -3.10 13.74 9.48
C VAL A 6 -3.19 14.98 8.60
N LEU A 7 -3.65 14.81 7.37
CA LEU A 7 -3.97 15.90 6.46
C LEU A 7 -5.41 16.37 6.71
N ASN A 8 -5.70 17.66 6.46
CA ASN A 8 -7.04 18.20 6.72
C ASN A 8 -8.01 17.94 5.56
N SER A 9 -7.50 17.65 4.37
CA SER A 9 -8.29 17.30 3.20
C SER A 9 -7.53 16.32 2.31
N VAL A 10 -8.25 15.59 1.46
CA VAL A 10 -7.64 14.78 0.38
C VAL A 10 -6.86 15.65 -0.60
N PHE A 11 -7.29 16.90 -0.83
CA PHE A 11 -6.62 17.82 -1.75
C PHE A 11 -5.21 18.20 -1.28
N GLU A 12 -4.93 18.19 0.03
CA GLU A 12 -3.55 18.35 0.51
C GLU A 12 -2.64 17.21 0.03
N ALA A 13 -3.14 15.97 -0.05
CA ALA A 13 -2.37 14.86 -0.62
C ALA A 13 -2.26 14.96 -2.15
N VAL A 14 -3.37 15.33 -2.82
CA VAL A 14 -3.41 15.53 -4.27
C VAL A 14 -2.34 16.50 -4.72
N PHE A 15 -2.32 17.71 -4.16
CA PHE A 15 -1.39 18.74 -4.61
C PHE A 15 0.05 18.41 -4.25
N ARG A 16 0.31 17.73 -3.13
CA ARG A 16 1.67 17.23 -2.83
C ARG A 16 2.15 16.22 -3.87
N LEU A 17 1.30 15.28 -4.30
CA LEU A 17 1.66 14.32 -5.35
C LEU A 17 1.82 14.99 -6.72
N ILE A 18 0.98 15.97 -7.05
CA ILE A 18 1.13 16.77 -8.27
C ILE A 18 2.43 17.57 -8.24
N ASP A 19 2.76 18.21 -7.12
CA ASP A 19 4.00 18.98 -6.96
C ASP A 19 5.22 18.06 -7.13
N HIS A 20 5.18 16.81 -6.64
CA HIS A 20 6.22 15.83 -6.91
C HIS A 20 6.36 15.50 -8.40
N ALA A 21 5.26 15.24 -9.09
CA ALA A 21 5.28 14.99 -10.54
C ALA A 21 5.85 16.18 -11.32
N LEU A 22 5.44 17.40 -10.96
CA LEU A 22 5.93 18.62 -11.60
C LEU A 22 7.43 18.83 -11.38
N ASN A 23 7.94 18.53 -10.18
CA ASN A 23 9.39 18.60 -9.89
C ASN A 23 10.18 17.59 -10.73
N ASP A 24 9.59 16.45 -11.08
CA ASP A 24 10.17 15.44 -11.96
C ASP A 24 9.89 15.73 -13.47
N ASN A 25 9.28 16.88 -13.78
CA ASN A 25 8.84 17.27 -15.13
C ASN A 25 7.88 16.26 -15.79
N GLU A 26 7.09 15.55 -14.98
CA GLU A 26 6.09 14.59 -15.43
C GLU A 26 4.67 15.16 -15.28
N TYR A 27 3.81 14.89 -16.27
CA TYR A 27 2.38 15.12 -16.11
C TYR A 27 1.73 13.97 -15.34
N LEU A 28 1.15 14.27 -14.17
CA LEU A 28 0.42 13.29 -13.39
C LEU A 28 -1.00 13.09 -13.93
N GLN A 29 -1.21 11.96 -14.61
CA GLN A 29 -2.54 11.60 -15.13
C GLN A 29 -3.57 11.41 -13.99
N PRO A 30 -4.84 11.82 -14.16
CA PRO A 30 -5.86 11.72 -13.11
C PRO A 30 -6.06 10.28 -12.57
N GLN A 31 -6.06 9.29 -13.46
CA GLN A 31 -6.19 7.88 -13.06
C GLN A 31 -5.01 7.44 -12.18
N LYS A 32 -3.78 7.84 -12.53
CA LYS A 32 -2.58 7.57 -11.74
C LYS A 32 -2.68 8.21 -10.36
N LEU A 33 -3.12 9.45 -10.30
CA LEU A 33 -3.35 10.18 -9.05
C LEU A 33 -4.27 9.38 -8.11
N HIS A 34 -5.42 8.89 -8.58
CA HIS A 34 -6.33 8.11 -7.73
C HIS A 34 -5.69 6.81 -7.19
N ARG A 35 -4.83 6.17 -7.97
CA ARG A 35 -4.14 4.92 -7.58
C ARG A 35 -3.09 5.24 -6.52
N LEU A 36 -2.34 6.33 -6.70
CA LEU A 36 -1.40 6.84 -5.70
C LEU A 36 -2.10 7.25 -4.40
N LEU A 37 -3.24 7.94 -4.47
CA LEU A 37 -4.04 8.31 -3.29
C LEU A 37 -4.52 7.07 -2.52
N TYR A 38 -5.04 6.07 -3.24
CA TYR A 38 -5.50 4.81 -2.67
C TYR A 38 -4.37 4.07 -1.96
N LEU A 39 -3.22 3.92 -2.63
CA LEU A 39 -2.03 3.29 -2.07
C LEU A 39 -1.47 4.08 -0.87
N ALA A 40 -1.39 5.41 -0.97
CA ALA A 40 -0.94 6.26 0.12
C ALA A 40 -1.78 6.08 1.37
N GLN A 41 -3.11 6.10 1.25
CA GLN A 41 -4.02 5.91 2.37
C GLN A 41 -3.86 4.52 2.99
N ALA A 42 -3.81 3.47 2.16
CA ALA A 42 -3.74 2.10 2.63
C ALA A 42 -2.41 1.79 3.33
N TYR A 43 -1.28 2.15 2.71
CA TYR A 43 0.04 1.96 3.29
C TYR A 43 0.26 2.85 4.52
N TYR A 44 -0.32 4.04 4.58
CA TYR A 44 -0.21 4.87 5.78
C TYR A 44 -0.90 4.20 6.96
N GLY A 45 -2.15 3.74 6.78
CA GLY A 45 -2.85 3.01 7.83
C GLY A 45 -2.13 1.72 8.22
N ALA A 46 -1.58 0.98 7.25
CA ALA A 46 -0.78 -0.22 7.53
C ALA A 46 0.53 0.08 8.28
N ASN A 47 1.16 1.23 8.06
CA ASN A 47 2.44 1.62 8.68
C ASN A 47 2.26 2.30 10.04
N TYR A 48 1.12 2.96 10.25
CA TYR A 48 0.86 3.80 11.41
C TYR A 48 -0.36 3.33 12.22
N HIS A 49 -0.50 2.01 12.40
CA HIS A 49 -1.46 1.39 13.32
C HIS A 49 -2.93 1.80 13.07
N GLY A 50 -3.37 1.77 11.81
CA GLY A 50 -4.73 2.13 11.42
C GLY A 50 -5.01 3.64 11.42
N ARG A 51 -3.99 4.49 11.59
CA ARG A 51 -4.18 5.94 11.43
C ARG A 51 -4.46 6.30 9.99
N MET A 52 -5.28 7.33 9.80
CA MET A 52 -5.68 7.80 8.48
C MET A 52 -4.73 8.90 7.99
N LEU A 53 -4.26 8.83 6.74
CA LEU A 53 -3.43 9.89 6.15
C LEU A 53 -4.28 11.13 5.88
N MET A 54 -5.40 10.93 5.19
CA MET A 54 -6.29 11.99 4.73
C MET A 54 -7.76 11.58 4.87
N PRO A 55 -8.70 12.52 5.07
CA PRO A 55 -10.13 12.23 5.11
C PRO A 55 -10.62 11.93 3.68
N ALA A 56 -10.44 10.70 3.22
CA ALA A 56 -10.81 10.25 1.88
C ALA A 56 -11.61 8.94 1.95
N VAL A 57 -12.54 8.79 1.00
CA VAL A 57 -13.30 7.56 0.76
C VAL A 57 -12.99 7.06 -0.64
N PHE A 58 -12.87 5.75 -0.81
CA PHE A 58 -12.60 5.16 -2.12
C PHE A 58 -13.77 4.29 -2.54
N VAL A 59 -14.12 4.36 -3.81
CA VAL A 59 -15.11 3.48 -4.45
C VAL A 59 -14.41 2.56 -5.44
N ALA A 60 -14.91 1.34 -5.59
CA ALA A 60 -14.44 0.40 -6.60
C ALA A 60 -15.12 0.70 -7.94
N ASP A 61 -14.45 1.46 -8.79
CA ASP A 61 -14.93 1.87 -10.10
C ASP A 61 -14.34 0.98 -11.22
N ASP A 62 -14.86 1.03 -12.45
CA ASP A 62 -14.50 0.11 -13.54
C ASP A 62 -13.01 0.20 -13.95
N ILE A 63 -12.44 1.40 -13.86
CA ILE A 63 -11.03 1.66 -14.15
C ILE A 63 -10.10 1.44 -12.94
N GLY A 64 -10.64 1.15 -11.75
CA GLY A 64 -9.89 0.98 -10.51
C GLY A 64 -10.47 1.81 -9.36
N PRO A 65 -9.80 1.86 -8.18
CA PRO A 65 -10.32 2.66 -7.08
C PRO A 65 -10.22 4.16 -7.40
N ILE A 66 -11.29 4.87 -7.07
CA ILE A 66 -11.44 6.33 -7.27
C ILE A 66 -11.83 6.98 -5.95
N GLU A 67 -11.31 8.17 -5.70
CA GLU A 67 -11.84 9.07 -4.67
C GLU A 67 -12.85 9.99 -5.38
N PRO A 68 -14.16 9.87 -5.09
CA PRO A 68 -15.20 10.44 -5.95
C PRO A 68 -15.25 11.96 -5.89
N ASN A 69 -14.84 12.58 -4.78
CA ASN A 69 -14.91 14.03 -4.62
C ASN A 69 -13.76 14.73 -5.36
N VAL A 70 -12.56 14.15 -5.31
CA VAL A 70 -11.39 14.56 -6.09
C VAL A 70 -11.72 14.42 -7.56
N TYR A 71 -12.33 13.32 -7.99
CA TYR A 71 -12.73 13.13 -9.38
C TYR A 71 -13.68 14.25 -9.83
N ALA A 72 -14.80 14.43 -9.14
CA ALA A 72 -15.82 15.42 -9.49
C ALA A 72 -15.28 16.86 -9.49
N VAL A 73 -14.41 17.21 -8.52
CA VAL A 73 -13.87 18.57 -8.45
C VAL A 73 -12.78 18.80 -9.50
N MET A 74 -11.84 17.86 -9.66
CA MET A 74 -10.70 18.02 -10.57
C MET A 74 -11.09 17.94 -12.05
N GLU A 75 -12.21 17.29 -12.37
CA GLU A 75 -12.80 17.28 -13.72
C GLU A 75 -13.27 18.69 -14.13
N GLU A 76 -13.89 19.42 -13.21
CA GLU A 76 -14.42 20.77 -13.46
C GLU A 76 -13.34 21.86 -13.37
N SER A 77 -12.48 21.78 -12.34
CA SER A 77 -11.45 22.80 -12.12
C SER A 77 -10.35 22.33 -11.18
N ARG A 78 -9.20 23.01 -11.23
CA ARG A 78 -8.18 22.87 -10.18
C ARG A 78 -8.57 23.78 -8.99
N PRO A 79 -9.00 23.23 -7.84
CA PRO A 79 -9.39 24.04 -6.70
C PRO A 79 -8.18 24.78 -6.12
N ASP A 80 -8.38 26.01 -5.65
CA ASP A 80 -7.36 26.74 -4.92
C ASP A 80 -7.27 26.20 -3.49
N VAL A 81 -6.23 25.40 -3.23
CA VAL A 81 -5.99 24.77 -1.93
C VAL A 81 -4.64 25.21 -1.41
N ARG A 82 -4.67 25.94 -0.30
CA ARG A 82 -3.46 26.34 0.42
C ARG A 82 -2.88 25.15 1.18
N LEU A 83 -1.74 24.64 0.73
CA LEU A 83 -0.99 23.62 1.44
C LEU A 83 -0.50 24.15 2.79
N LYS A 84 -0.90 23.47 3.87
CA LYS A 84 -0.41 23.75 5.22
C LYS A 84 0.90 23.00 5.45
N SER A 85 1.74 23.50 6.35
CA SER A 85 2.91 22.74 6.80
C SER A 85 2.45 21.42 7.45
N VAL A 86 3.11 20.33 7.05
CA VAL A 86 2.90 18.98 7.60
C VAL A 86 4.18 18.58 8.33
N ASP A 87 4.06 17.67 9.30
CA ASP A 87 5.23 17.19 10.00
C ASP A 87 6.19 16.45 9.04
N PRO A 88 7.51 16.48 9.28
CA PRO A 88 8.49 15.88 8.38
C PRO A 88 8.26 14.38 8.11
N LYS A 89 7.71 13.62 9.07
CA LYS A 89 7.49 12.18 8.88
C LYS A 89 6.39 11.92 7.86
N THR A 90 5.33 12.73 7.91
CA THR A 90 4.23 12.65 6.94
C THR A 90 4.68 13.10 5.55
N GLN A 91 5.48 14.16 5.46
CA GLN A 91 6.07 14.61 4.20
C GLN A 91 6.93 13.50 3.56
N HIS A 92 7.87 12.93 4.32
CA HIS A 92 8.72 11.83 3.85
C HIS A 92 7.93 10.57 3.48
N PHE A 93 6.81 10.31 4.16
CA PHE A 93 5.94 9.21 3.77
C PHE A 93 5.32 9.43 2.38
N ILE A 94 4.80 10.64 2.10
CA ILE A 94 4.21 10.96 0.79
C ILE A 94 5.28 10.87 -0.30
N GLU A 95 6.48 11.38 -0.03
CA GLU A 95 7.66 11.24 -0.89
C GLU A 95 7.99 9.77 -1.18
N SER A 96 7.92 8.89 -0.16
CA SER A 96 8.18 7.46 -0.33
C SER A 96 7.14 6.77 -1.23
N ILE A 97 5.88 7.19 -1.17
CA ILE A 97 4.83 6.70 -2.07
C ILE A 97 5.16 7.11 -3.51
N TRP A 98 5.57 8.37 -3.73
CA TRP A 98 5.97 8.83 -5.05
C TRP A 98 7.20 8.07 -5.56
N SER A 99 8.25 7.93 -4.75
CA SER A 99 9.46 7.20 -5.13
C SER A 99 9.16 5.75 -5.50
N GLN A 100 8.27 5.08 -4.75
CA GLN A 100 7.95 3.67 -4.97
C GLN A 100 7.00 3.44 -6.15
N PHE A 101 6.01 4.31 -6.37
CA PHE A 101 4.94 4.05 -7.34
C PHE A 101 4.86 5.06 -8.49
N GLY A 102 5.50 6.21 -8.34
CA GLY A 102 5.46 7.32 -9.29
C GLY A 102 6.07 6.98 -10.65
N HIS A 103 7.03 6.06 -10.73
CA HIS A 103 7.62 5.65 -12.01
C HIS A 103 6.79 4.60 -12.78
N HIS A 104 5.75 4.03 -12.17
CA HIS A 104 4.90 3.05 -12.82
C HIS A 104 3.88 3.70 -13.77
N SER A 105 3.51 2.96 -14.83
CA SER A 105 2.45 3.38 -15.73
C SER A 105 1.08 3.26 -15.06
N VAL A 106 0.09 3.95 -15.62
CA VAL A 106 -1.29 3.93 -15.11
C VAL A 106 -1.88 2.54 -15.23
N GLU A 107 -1.60 1.85 -16.34
CA GLU A 107 -2.06 0.51 -16.65
C GLU A 107 -1.52 -0.48 -15.63
N HIS A 108 -0.22 -0.42 -15.35
CA HIS A 108 0.43 -1.30 -14.37
C HIS A 108 -0.14 -1.09 -12.96
N LEU A 109 -0.30 0.16 -12.53
CA LEU A 109 -0.89 0.47 -11.21
C LEU A 109 -2.34 0.02 -11.14
N SER A 110 -3.11 0.23 -12.21
CA SER A 110 -4.53 -0.15 -12.25
C SER A 110 -4.68 -1.67 -12.25
N GLU A 111 -3.92 -2.40 -13.06
CA GLU A 111 -3.91 -3.87 -13.06
C GLU A 111 -3.54 -4.41 -11.68
N THR A 112 -2.47 -3.88 -11.07
CA THR A 112 -2.02 -4.31 -9.74
C THR A 112 -3.12 -4.12 -8.71
N VAL A 113 -3.65 -2.89 -8.58
CA VAL A 113 -4.62 -2.57 -7.54
C VAL A 113 -5.97 -3.25 -7.77
N ARG A 114 -6.38 -3.45 -9.02
CA ARG A 114 -7.62 -4.16 -9.36
C ARG A 114 -7.57 -5.65 -9.06
N ASN A 115 -6.38 -6.23 -8.92
CA ASN A 115 -6.20 -7.62 -8.51
C ASN A 115 -6.15 -7.81 -6.99
N HIS A 116 -6.22 -6.72 -6.21
CA HIS A 116 -6.19 -6.81 -4.74
C HIS A 116 -7.59 -7.09 -4.14
N PRO A 117 -7.69 -7.95 -3.12
CA PRO A 117 -8.96 -8.30 -2.47
C PRO A 117 -9.85 -7.11 -2.04
N PRO A 118 -9.32 -6.02 -1.42
CA PRO A 118 -10.17 -4.90 -1.02
C PRO A 118 -10.94 -4.28 -2.18
N TYR A 119 -10.32 -4.17 -3.36
CA TYR A 119 -10.99 -3.69 -4.57
C TYR A 119 -11.93 -4.75 -5.14
N LEU A 120 -11.45 -5.98 -5.33
CA LEU A 120 -12.23 -7.07 -5.95
C LEU A 120 -13.53 -7.34 -5.20
N ASP A 121 -13.47 -7.38 -3.87
CA ASP A 121 -14.62 -7.73 -3.04
C ASP A 121 -15.65 -6.61 -2.95
N ALA A 122 -15.22 -5.35 -3.07
CA ALA A 122 -16.14 -4.22 -3.25
C ALA A 122 -16.75 -4.22 -4.67
N TYR A 123 -15.92 -4.39 -5.71
CA TYR A 123 -16.38 -4.38 -7.10
C TYR A 123 -17.36 -5.51 -7.42
N LYS A 124 -17.16 -6.70 -6.85
CA LYS A 124 -18.08 -7.85 -6.98
C LYS A 124 -19.49 -7.55 -6.44
N GLN A 125 -19.63 -6.65 -5.47
CA GLN A 125 -20.95 -6.26 -4.95
C GLN A 125 -21.67 -5.40 -5.98
N ALA A 126 -21.02 -4.33 -6.43
CA ALA A 126 -21.42 -3.50 -7.56
C ALA A 126 -20.30 -2.48 -7.88
N PRO A 127 -20.18 -2.00 -9.13
CA PRO A 127 -19.41 -0.81 -9.44
C PRO A 127 -19.85 0.40 -8.59
N GLY A 128 -18.90 1.20 -8.12
CA GLY A 128 -19.15 2.35 -7.23
C GLY A 128 -19.29 1.98 -5.75
N THR A 129 -19.15 0.70 -5.38
CA THR A 129 -19.21 0.28 -3.96
C THR A 129 -18.03 0.86 -3.17
N LEU A 130 -18.30 1.38 -1.97
CA LEU A 130 -17.28 1.89 -1.06
C LEU A 130 -16.32 0.77 -0.65
N ILE A 131 -15.02 1.04 -0.73
CA ILE A 131 -13.96 0.19 -0.21
C ILE A 131 -13.70 0.62 1.24
N PRO A 132 -14.01 -0.22 2.25
CA PRO A 132 -13.84 0.18 3.64
C PRO A 132 -12.36 0.38 3.99
N PHE A 133 -12.04 1.49 4.65
CA PHE A 133 -10.66 1.84 5.03
C PHE A 133 -9.97 0.72 5.82
N GLN A 134 -10.68 0.09 6.77
CA GLN A 134 -10.10 -0.99 7.58
C GLN A 134 -9.69 -2.19 6.72
N VAL A 135 -10.48 -2.54 5.70
CA VAL A 135 -10.18 -3.64 4.78
C VAL A 135 -8.92 -3.34 3.96
N MET A 136 -8.73 -2.08 3.54
CA MET A 136 -7.48 -1.64 2.89
C MET A 136 -6.30 -1.83 3.85
N VAL A 137 -6.40 -1.31 5.08
CA VAL A 137 -5.32 -1.37 6.07
C VAL A 137 -4.91 -2.81 6.39
N ASP A 138 -5.88 -3.68 6.65
CA ASP A 138 -5.64 -5.07 7.02
C ASP A 138 -4.93 -5.82 5.88
N PHE A 139 -5.38 -5.61 4.63
CA PHE A 139 -4.76 -6.23 3.46
C PHE A 139 -3.31 -5.75 3.29
N TYR A 140 -3.06 -4.44 3.23
CA TYR A 140 -1.71 -3.92 2.99
C TYR A 140 -0.76 -4.16 4.18
N ALA A 141 -1.27 -4.28 5.40
CA ALA A 141 -0.48 -4.75 6.54
C ALA A 141 -0.05 -6.21 6.38
N SER A 142 -0.89 -7.08 5.80
CA SER A 142 -0.55 -8.48 5.53
C SER A 142 0.48 -8.63 4.41
N VAL A 143 0.34 -7.86 3.33
CA VAL A 143 1.32 -7.80 2.21
C VAL A 143 2.70 -7.44 2.73
N ARG A 144 2.80 -6.43 3.63
CA ARG A 144 4.07 -6.03 4.25
C ARG A 144 4.71 -7.17 5.05
N LYS A 145 3.94 -7.87 5.87
CA LYS A 145 4.43 -9.01 6.65
C LYS A 145 4.99 -10.11 5.73
N SER A 146 4.31 -10.39 4.63
CA SER A 146 4.78 -11.36 3.63
C SER A 146 6.06 -10.92 2.92
N ALA A 147 6.23 -9.63 2.63
CA ALA A 147 7.43 -9.11 1.96
C ALA A 147 8.67 -9.02 2.86
N THR A 148 8.48 -8.83 4.17
CA THR A 148 9.59 -8.74 5.16
C THR A 148 9.88 -10.05 5.90
N THR A 149 9.03 -11.06 5.74
CA THR A 149 9.23 -12.38 6.32
C THR A 149 9.57 -13.36 5.21
N PRO A 150 10.85 -13.78 5.03
CA PRO A 150 11.09 -15.01 4.29
C PRO A 150 10.33 -16.11 5.03
N GLU A 151 9.41 -16.81 4.35
CA GLU A 151 8.60 -17.83 4.97
C GLU A 151 9.51 -18.83 5.72
N ALA A 152 9.42 -18.84 7.05
CA ALA A 152 10.20 -19.73 7.90
C ALA A 152 9.91 -21.22 7.64
N LYS A 153 8.93 -21.54 6.79
CA LYS A 153 8.62 -22.89 6.32
C LYS A 153 9.44 -23.32 5.10
N GLU A 154 10.00 -22.38 4.32
CA GLU A 154 10.82 -22.70 3.15
C GLU A 154 12.32 -22.84 3.49
N VAL A 155 12.74 -22.35 4.66
CA VAL A 155 14.13 -22.40 5.15
C VAL A 155 14.33 -23.43 6.28
N VAL A 156 13.74 -24.61 6.13
CA VAL A 156 14.28 -25.81 6.80
C VAL A 156 14.38 -26.92 5.77
N ARG A 157 15.33 -26.79 4.85
CA ARG A 157 15.87 -27.98 4.19
C ARG A 157 16.67 -28.75 5.26
N PRO A 158 16.27 -29.95 5.70
CA PRO A 158 17.10 -30.73 6.61
C PRO A 158 18.46 -30.95 5.95
N ARG A 159 19.55 -30.66 6.67
CA ARG A 159 20.91 -30.93 6.17
C ARG A 159 21.03 -32.44 5.94
N VAL A 160 21.07 -32.83 4.66
CA VAL A 160 21.28 -34.22 4.25
C VAL A 160 22.78 -34.44 4.13
N MET A 161 23.33 -35.29 4.99
CA MET A 161 24.71 -35.76 4.87
C MET A 161 24.74 -37.16 4.26
N ARG A 162 25.86 -37.52 3.63
CA ARG A 162 26.07 -38.89 3.14
C ARG A 162 26.70 -39.71 4.26
N SER A 163 26.10 -40.86 4.56
CA SER A 163 26.72 -41.87 5.42
C SER A 163 28.00 -42.43 4.79
N HIS A 164 28.85 -43.10 5.58
CA HIS A 164 30.05 -43.79 5.09
C HIS A 164 29.76 -44.84 3.99
N LYS A 165 28.51 -45.31 3.86
CA LYS A 165 28.05 -46.22 2.80
C LYS A 165 27.38 -45.49 1.62
N GLY A 166 27.52 -44.17 1.53
CA GLY A 166 27.00 -43.33 0.45
C GLY A 166 25.50 -43.01 0.51
N LYS A 167 24.74 -43.58 1.45
CA LYS A 167 23.30 -43.31 1.59
C LYS A 167 23.05 -41.92 2.20
N PRO A 168 22.10 -41.12 1.68
CA PRO A 168 21.70 -39.84 2.27
C PRO A 168 20.97 -40.04 3.60
N VAL A 169 21.35 -39.27 4.62
CA VAL A 169 20.78 -39.31 5.98
C VAL A 169 20.46 -37.88 6.42
N ALA A 170 19.23 -37.66 6.88
CA ALA A 170 18.82 -36.41 7.50
C ALA A 170 19.49 -36.27 8.86
N THR A 171 20.22 -35.17 9.08
CA THR A 171 20.96 -34.95 10.34
C THR A 171 20.16 -34.01 11.24
N THR A 172 19.99 -34.41 12.50
CA THR A 172 19.52 -33.55 13.59
C THR A 172 20.73 -33.11 14.42
N ASP A 173 20.75 -31.85 14.88
CA ASP A 173 21.83 -31.37 15.74
C ASP A 173 21.82 -32.15 17.08
N TRP A 174 23.00 -32.61 17.48
CA TRP A 174 23.15 -33.38 18.71
C TRP A 174 22.98 -32.46 19.93
N LEU A 175 21.97 -32.75 20.76
CA LEU A 175 21.72 -32.07 22.02
C LEU A 175 22.25 -32.93 23.19
N PRO A 176 23.21 -32.45 23.99
CA PRO A 176 23.69 -33.20 25.15
C PRO A 176 22.55 -33.41 26.16
N ARG A 177 22.39 -34.64 26.65
CA ARG A 177 21.45 -34.93 27.74
C ARG A 177 21.94 -34.23 29.01
N ARG A 178 21.08 -33.41 29.62
CA ARG A 178 21.30 -32.91 30.98
C ARG A 178 21.24 -34.10 31.95
N ILE A 179 22.34 -34.32 32.65
CA ILE A 179 22.41 -35.24 33.79
C ILE A 179 21.66 -34.55 34.95
N LYS A 180 20.75 -35.27 35.61
CA LYS A 180 19.97 -34.77 36.76
C LYS A 180 20.83 -34.64 38.00
#